data_AF-A0A9W9J2H0-F1
#
_entry.id   AF-A0A9W9J2H0-F1
#
_cell.length_a   1.000
_cell.length_b   1.000
_cell.length_c   1.000
_cell.angle_alpha   90.00
_cell.angle_beta   90.00
_cell.angle_gamma   90.00
#
_symmetry.space_group_name_H-M   'P 1'
#
loop_
_entity.id
_entity.type
_entity.pdbx_description
1 polymer ?
#
loop_
_entity_poly.entity_id
_entity_poly.type
_entity_poly.pdbx_seq_one_letter_code
_entity_poly.pdbx_strand_id
1 'polypeptide(L)'
;MLRSWIGSGTLRSLCIRRLTQSSLSSHKAPFSSAPTRYLPPSADRVPLRKQLKQEAKALRSHKRQRKETEEASREEWELTVGVEIHAQLDTETKLFSRAPTSTSDTPNANVALFDLAFPGSQPAFQIATLLPALRAAIALNCEIQPVSRFDRKHYFYQDQPAGYQITQYYEPFARNGYVDLFDYDGIAPEDGERVRIDIKQLQLEQDTAKSQEYPPSTQLLDFNRVSHPLIEIITMPQIHTPATAAACVRKLQAIVQSCGAVTTGMEMGGLRADVNVSIRRRGEAPGQHQYDGISGLGQRTEIKNLSSFKAVEDAIIAEKNRQIEVLESGGVIEGETRGWTIGSTETRRLRGKEGSVDYRYMPDPDIPPLIIGDDLLSSLRDSIPTAPDALLTLLVGSEFNLPIDDAKPLIELDNGARLEYYHDVVDILRSLQVDQDDKTRASLARVASNWVLHELGGLLAKADRAWDPEIVPARSLAHLIDHLQRKLITGPTAKQVLATIFDGDHRPVPQLLEEENLLLRPLSREEYLALAESVIALNPQMVEQIRNKNQLGKLGWFVGQMMRTGEKGRVEAPKAEEILRELILG
;
A
#
# COMPACT_ATOMS: atom_id res chain seq x y z
N MET A 1 -0.41 26.77 -10.55
CA MET A 1 0.10 25.97 -11.69
C MET A 1 -0.24 24.48 -11.58
N LEU A 2 -0.50 23.90 -10.39
CA LEU A 2 -0.81 22.46 -10.21
C LEU A 2 -2.30 22.07 -10.23
N ARG A 3 -3.22 23.01 -10.02
CA ARG A 3 -4.67 22.75 -10.13
C ARG A 3 -5.13 22.35 -11.55
N SER A 4 -4.31 22.53 -12.57
CA SER A 4 -4.55 21.99 -13.92
C SER A 4 -4.09 20.53 -14.10
N TRP A 5 -3.38 19.96 -13.11
CA TRP A 5 -2.76 18.63 -13.17
C TRP A 5 -3.47 17.60 -12.28
N ILE A 6 -4.17 18.07 -11.26
CA ILE A 6 -5.03 17.27 -10.40
C ILE A 6 -6.44 17.42 -10.97
N GLY A 7 -6.88 16.44 -11.77
CA GLY A 7 -8.20 16.43 -12.39
C GLY A 7 -9.28 16.59 -11.34
N SER A 8 -10.24 17.48 -11.59
CA SER A 8 -11.36 17.78 -10.68
C SER A 8 -12.29 16.57 -10.55
N GLY A 9 -12.06 15.71 -9.56
CA GLY A 9 -12.89 14.54 -9.27
C GLY A 9 -13.20 14.45 -7.78
N THR A 10 -14.29 15.09 -7.34
CA THR A 10 -14.76 15.02 -5.96
C THR A 10 -15.58 13.74 -5.74
N LEU A 11 -15.06 12.76 -4.98
CA LEU A 11 -15.82 11.58 -4.56
C LEU A 11 -15.99 11.59 -3.03
N ARG A 12 -17.24 11.79 -2.59
CA ARG A 12 -17.66 11.73 -1.18
C ARG A 12 -17.84 10.28 -0.74
N SER A 13 -17.26 9.93 0.41
CA SER A 13 -17.39 8.64 1.09
C SER A 13 -18.61 8.59 2.03
N LEU A 14 -19.11 7.38 2.29
CA LEU A 14 -19.87 6.86 3.46
C LEU A 14 -20.18 5.38 3.14
N CYS A 15 -20.03 4.33 3.96
CA CYS A 15 -20.23 4.18 5.40
C CYS A 15 -19.69 2.77 5.82
N ILE A 16 -18.99 2.60 6.96
CA ILE A 16 -18.67 1.27 7.55
C ILE A 16 -19.02 1.27 9.04
N ARG A 17 -19.74 0.23 9.50
CA ARG A 17 -20.13 0.00 10.90
C ARG A 17 -19.20 -1.00 11.60
N ARG A 18 -18.90 -0.71 12.87
CA ARG A 18 -18.03 -1.45 13.80
C ARG A 18 -18.63 -2.78 14.29
N LEU A 19 -17.76 -3.77 14.51
CA LEU A 19 -18.02 -5.03 15.23
C LEU A 19 -17.20 -5.08 16.52
N THR A 20 -17.82 -5.52 17.61
CA THR A 20 -17.26 -5.63 18.98
C THR A 20 -16.63 -7.01 19.23
N GLN A 21 -15.46 -7.04 19.89
CA GLN A 21 -14.76 -8.27 20.32
C GLN A 21 -15.09 -8.66 21.78
N SER A 22 -15.19 -9.97 22.03
CA SER A 22 -15.38 -10.59 23.36
C SER A 22 -14.10 -11.30 23.84
N SER A 23 -13.80 -11.18 25.14
CA SER A 23 -12.65 -11.75 25.85
C SER A 23 -12.78 -13.23 26.20
N LEU A 24 -11.68 -14.00 26.15
CA LEU A 24 -11.57 -15.38 26.64
C LEU A 24 -10.58 -15.48 27.83
N SER A 25 -10.99 -16.21 28.85
CA SER A 25 -10.29 -16.41 30.14
C SER A 25 -9.36 -17.62 30.16
N SER A 26 -8.24 -17.51 30.87
CA SER A 26 -7.23 -18.55 31.09
C SER A 26 -7.55 -19.48 32.28
N HIS A 27 -7.45 -20.80 32.10
CA HIS A 27 -7.43 -21.78 33.20
C HIS A 27 -6.01 -22.35 33.44
N LYS A 28 -5.57 -22.35 34.70
CA LYS A 28 -4.36 -23.04 35.20
C LYS A 28 -4.73 -24.39 35.81
N ALA A 29 -3.91 -25.43 35.55
CA ALA A 29 -3.99 -26.74 36.19
C ALA A 29 -2.84 -26.94 37.22
N PRO A 30 -3.03 -27.73 38.29
CA PRO A 30 -2.05 -27.89 39.36
C PRO A 30 -1.08 -29.08 39.12
N PHE A 31 0.16 -28.93 39.58
CA PHE A 31 1.22 -29.95 39.55
C PHE A 31 1.12 -30.90 40.76
N SER A 32 1.27 -32.20 40.51
CA SER A 32 1.41 -33.27 41.50
C SER A 32 2.86 -33.74 41.59
N SER A 33 3.38 -33.91 42.82
CA SER A 33 4.74 -34.32 43.14
C SER A 33 4.85 -35.83 43.40
N ALA A 34 5.80 -36.51 42.75
CA ALA A 34 6.16 -37.90 43.02
C ALA A 34 7.62 -38.04 43.51
N PRO A 35 7.94 -39.03 44.37
CA PRO A 35 9.19 -39.05 45.15
C PRO A 35 10.37 -39.72 44.43
N THR A 36 11.56 -39.18 44.68
CA THR A 36 12.86 -39.54 44.08
C THR A 36 13.48 -40.77 44.76
N ARG A 37 13.85 -41.81 44.00
CA ARG A 37 14.73 -42.91 44.46
C ARG A 37 16.19 -42.60 44.11
N TYR A 38 17.07 -42.72 45.10
CA TYR A 38 18.52 -42.57 44.98
C TYR A 38 19.17 -43.85 44.41
N LEU A 39 20.08 -43.68 43.44
CA LEU A 39 21.04 -44.71 42.99
C LEU A 39 22.47 -44.14 43.07
N PRO A 40 23.49 -44.95 43.39
CA PRO A 40 24.83 -44.49 43.72
C PRO A 40 25.66 -44.06 42.49
N PRO A 41 26.73 -43.26 42.69
CA PRO A 41 27.37 -42.51 41.60
C PRO A 41 28.40 -43.36 40.84
N SER A 42 28.29 -43.35 39.50
CA SER A 42 29.39 -43.72 38.59
C SER A 42 30.06 -42.45 38.07
N ALA A 43 31.39 -42.51 37.97
CA ALA A 43 32.26 -41.43 37.52
C ALA A 43 32.01 -41.04 36.05
N ASP A 44 32.25 -39.77 35.73
CA ASP A 44 32.08 -39.10 34.42
C ASP A 44 30.67 -38.82 33.91
N ARG A 45 29.89 -38.05 34.67
CA ARG A 45 28.69 -37.38 34.13
C ARG A 45 28.95 -35.88 33.91
N VAL A 46 29.03 -35.49 32.64
CA VAL A 46 28.77 -34.10 32.23
C VAL A 46 27.41 -33.71 32.81
N PRO A 47 27.27 -32.57 33.52
CA PRO A 47 25.98 -32.17 34.09
C PRO A 47 24.89 -32.16 33.03
N LEU A 48 23.73 -32.77 33.29
CA LEU A 48 22.61 -32.87 32.34
C LEU A 48 22.24 -31.51 31.72
N ARG A 49 22.34 -30.43 32.50
CA ARG A 49 22.15 -29.04 32.03
C ARG A 49 23.15 -28.62 30.94
N LYS A 50 24.40 -29.08 31.01
CA LYS A 50 25.46 -28.81 30.02
C LYS A 50 25.24 -29.65 28.76
N GLN A 51 24.78 -30.90 28.88
CA GLN A 51 24.36 -31.74 27.76
C GLN A 51 23.18 -31.14 27.01
N LEU A 52 22.09 -30.81 27.71
CA LEU A 52 20.90 -30.16 27.11
C LEU A 52 21.24 -28.83 26.42
N LYS A 53 22.17 -28.05 26.98
CA LYS A 53 22.64 -26.80 26.38
C LYS A 53 23.49 -27.05 25.12
N GLN A 54 24.31 -28.11 25.11
CA GLN A 54 25.10 -28.51 23.94
C GLN A 54 24.20 -29.09 22.83
N GLU A 55 23.21 -29.91 23.17
CA GLU A 55 22.20 -30.43 22.24
C GLU A 55 21.35 -29.30 21.66
N ALA A 56 20.87 -28.35 22.47
CA ALA A 56 20.16 -27.18 21.97
C ALA A 56 21.02 -26.30 21.06
N LYS A 57 22.33 -26.18 21.35
CA LYS A 57 23.28 -25.45 20.49
C LYS A 57 23.55 -26.20 19.19
N ALA A 58 23.67 -27.52 19.23
CA ALA A 58 23.85 -28.39 18.06
C ALA A 58 22.61 -28.41 17.18
N LEU A 59 21.41 -28.47 17.76
CA LEU A 59 20.14 -28.34 17.04
C LEU A 59 20.00 -26.98 16.37
N ARG A 60 20.42 -25.89 17.05
CA ARG A 60 20.44 -24.55 16.46
C ARG A 60 21.46 -24.42 15.33
N SER A 61 22.67 -24.98 15.49
CA SER A 61 23.68 -24.97 14.43
C SER A 61 23.28 -25.83 13.24
N HIS A 62 22.70 -27.03 13.46
CA HIS A 62 22.16 -27.86 12.40
C HIS A 62 21.00 -27.18 11.66
N LYS A 63 20.08 -26.54 12.39
CA LYS A 63 19.02 -25.73 11.75
C LYS A 63 19.59 -24.57 10.94
N ARG A 64 20.63 -23.89 11.44
CA ARG A 64 21.28 -22.78 10.74
C ARG A 64 22.01 -23.26 9.48
N GLN A 65 22.78 -24.33 9.60
CA GLN A 65 23.53 -24.91 8.48
C GLN A 65 22.59 -25.48 7.42
N ARG A 66 21.51 -26.17 7.83
CA ARG A 66 20.45 -26.62 6.93
C ARG A 66 19.79 -25.44 6.22
N LYS A 67 19.50 -24.35 6.94
CA LYS A 67 18.96 -23.11 6.33
C LYS A 67 19.96 -22.51 5.33
N GLU A 68 21.24 -22.39 5.69
CA GLU A 68 22.30 -21.87 4.81
C GLU A 68 22.46 -22.75 3.55
N THR A 69 22.36 -24.08 3.66
CA THR A 69 22.40 -25.00 2.51
C THR A 69 21.15 -24.92 1.65
N GLU A 70 19.95 -24.84 2.26
CA GLU A 70 18.67 -24.64 1.55
C GLU A 70 18.63 -23.27 0.86
N GLU A 71 19.26 -22.24 1.44
CA GLU A 71 19.33 -20.89 0.87
C GLU A 71 20.33 -20.83 -0.29
N ALA A 72 21.48 -21.50 -0.16
CA ALA A 72 22.45 -21.66 -1.26
C ALA A 72 21.89 -22.46 -2.44
N SER A 73 21.16 -23.57 -2.20
CA SER A 73 20.52 -24.31 -3.30
C SER A 73 19.46 -23.46 -4.00
N ARG A 74 18.76 -22.58 -3.28
CA ARG A 74 17.76 -21.66 -3.86
C ARG A 74 18.34 -20.57 -4.75
N GLU A 75 19.63 -20.26 -4.65
CA GLU A 75 20.33 -19.32 -5.54
C GLU A 75 20.68 -19.96 -6.90
N GLU A 76 20.84 -21.29 -6.95
CA GLU A 76 21.06 -22.06 -8.18
C GLU A 76 19.84 -22.03 -9.11
N TRP A 77 18.67 -21.69 -8.58
CA TRP A 77 17.41 -21.64 -9.31
C TRP A 77 17.01 -20.19 -9.65
N GLU A 78 16.79 -19.95 -10.94
CA GLU A 78 16.17 -18.74 -11.44
C GLU A 78 14.65 -18.88 -11.41
N LEU A 79 14.00 -17.93 -10.75
CA LEU A 79 12.55 -17.78 -10.73
C LEU A 79 12.13 -16.87 -11.89
N THR A 80 11.03 -17.22 -12.54
CA THR A 80 10.34 -16.33 -13.48
C THR A 80 8.85 -16.34 -13.18
N VAL A 81 8.29 -15.15 -13.00
CA VAL A 81 6.88 -14.91 -12.67
C VAL A 81 6.25 -13.99 -13.71
N GLY A 82 5.08 -14.41 -14.20
CA GLY A 82 4.11 -13.54 -14.87
C GLY A 82 2.90 -13.29 -13.97
N VAL A 83 2.32 -12.10 -14.05
CA VAL A 83 1.18 -11.68 -13.23
C VAL A 83 -0.01 -11.39 -14.13
N GLU A 84 -1.18 -11.86 -13.70
CA GLU A 84 -2.46 -11.63 -14.35
C GLU A 84 -3.39 -10.96 -13.33
N ILE A 85 -3.85 -9.75 -13.63
CA ILE A 85 -4.71 -8.98 -12.73
C ILE A 85 -6.08 -8.81 -13.36
N HIS A 86 -7.11 -9.27 -12.66
CA HIS A 86 -8.50 -8.98 -12.99
C HIS A 86 -8.98 -7.82 -12.12
N ALA A 87 -9.32 -6.70 -12.73
CA ALA A 87 -9.77 -5.49 -12.03
C ALA A 87 -11.19 -5.11 -12.45
N GLN A 88 -12.08 -4.96 -11.48
CA GLN A 88 -13.48 -4.54 -11.68
C GLN A 88 -13.55 -3.05 -12.00
N LEU A 89 -14.08 -2.73 -13.18
CA LEU A 89 -14.20 -1.35 -13.62
C LEU A 89 -15.30 -0.62 -12.85
N ASP A 90 -15.04 0.65 -12.56
CA ASP A 90 -16.00 1.54 -11.92
C ASP A 90 -17.02 2.05 -12.93
N THR A 91 -18.17 1.39 -12.97
CA THR A 91 -19.22 1.63 -13.96
C THR A 91 -20.58 1.38 -13.35
N GLU A 92 -21.57 2.18 -13.70
CA GLU A 92 -22.95 2.02 -13.18
C GLU A 92 -23.66 0.79 -13.75
N THR A 93 -23.33 0.40 -14.99
CA THR A 93 -23.97 -0.70 -15.71
C THR A 93 -22.99 -1.81 -16.08
N LYS A 94 -23.50 -3.02 -16.24
CA LYS A 94 -22.73 -4.20 -16.66
C LYS A 94 -22.17 -4.08 -18.09
N LEU A 95 -21.26 -4.98 -18.46
CA LEU A 95 -20.48 -4.90 -19.71
C LEU A 95 -21.35 -5.12 -20.95
N PHE A 96 -22.28 -6.07 -20.88
CA PHE A 96 -23.13 -6.48 -22.00
C PHE A 96 -24.63 -6.41 -21.68
N SER A 97 -25.00 -5.68 -20.62
CA SER A 97 -26.39 -5.43 -20.28
C SER A 97 -26.54 -4.11 -19.53
N ARG A 98 -27.77 -3.56 -19.52
CA ARG A 98 -28.09 -2.32 -18.79
C ARG A 98 -28.43 -2.54 -17.33
N ALA A 99 -28.27 -3.76 -16.82
CA ALA A 99 -28.47 -4.01 -15.39
C ALA A 99 -27.38 -3.29 -14.60
N PRO A 100 -27.71 -2.75 -13.41
CA PRO A 100 -26.74 -2.04 -12.60
C PRO A 100 -25.67 -3.00 -12.07
N THR A 101 -24.47 -2.45 -11.85
CA THR A 101 -23.43 -3.15 -11.10
C THR A 101 -23.75 -3.11 -9.61
N SER A 102 -23.49 -4.21 -8.90
CA SER A 102 -23.67 -4.25 -7.45
C SER A 102 -22.84 -5.34 -6.81
N THR A 103 -22.29 -5.02 -5.64
CA THR A 103 -21.46 -5.94 -4.84
C THR A 103 -22.13 -6.40 -3.55
N SER A 104 -23.22 -5.73 -3.11
CA SER A 104 -23.79 -5.94 -1.78
C SER A 104 -25.32 -5.90 -1.70
N ASP A 105 -26.00 -5.72 -2.82
CA ASP A 105 -27.46 -5.73 -2.84
C ASP A 105 -28.06 -7.13 -2.63
N THR A 106 -29.39 -7.18 -2.56
CA THR A 106 -30.16 -8.42 -2.47
C THR A 106 -29.73 -9.37 -3.61
N PRO A 107 -29.42 -10.65 -3.31
CA PRO A 107 -28.97 -11.61 -4.33
C PRO A 107 -29.93 -11.70 -5.52
N ASN A 108 -29.37 -11.76 -6.72
CA ASN A 108 -30.11 -11.85 -8.00
C ASN A 108 -31.10 -10.69 -8.29
N ALA A 109 -30.97 -9.53 -7.63
CA ALA A 109 -31.81 -8.35 -7.89
C ALA A 109 -31.33 -7.51 -9.09
N ASN A 110 -30.05 -7.60 -9.43
CA ASN A 110 -29.39 -6.74 -10.42
C ASN A 110 -28.97 -7.58 -11.64
N VAL A 111 -29.95 -8.10 -12.37
CA VAL A 111 -29.72 -9.01 -13.51
C VAL A 111 -30.64 -8.68 -14.69
N ALA A 112 -30.11 -8.77 -15.89
CA ALA A 112 -30.85 -8.74 -17.14
C ALA A 112 -31.11 -10.17 -17.68
N LEU A 113 -31.97 -10.28 -18.70
CA LEU A 113 -32.21 -11.56 -19.38
C LEU A 113 -30.92 -12.19 -19.95
N PHE A 114 -30.05 -11.34 -20.51
CA PHE A 114 -28.76 -11.78 -21.04
C PHE A 114 -27.82 -12.31 -19.94
N ASP A 115 -27.77 -11.64 -18.80
CA ASP A 115 -26.94 -12.03 -17.65
C ASP A 115 -27.24 -13.46 -17.16
N LEU A 116 -28.51 -13.87 -17.30
CA LEU A 116 -29.00 -15.20 -16.92
C LEU A 116 -29.04 -16.19 -18.09
N ALA A 117 -28.49 -15.81 -19.25
CA ALA A 117 -28.50 -16.60 -20.48
C ALA A 117 -29.91 -17.06 -20.90
N PHE A 118 -30.93 -16.20 -20.75
CA PHE A 118 -32.28 -16.52 -21.22
C PHE A 118 -32.27 -16.79 -22.74
N PRO A 119 -32.94 -17.85 -23.22
CA PRO A 119 -32.99 -18.15 -24.65
C PRO A 119 -33.52 -16.96 -25.46
N GLY A 120 -32.77 -16.57 -26.50
CA GLY A 120 -33.10 -15.44 -27.37
C GLY A 120 -32.59 -14.07 -26.88
N SER A 121 -31.98 -13.99 -25.70
CA SER A 121 -31.25 -12.78 -25.29
C SER A 121 -29.94 -12.62 -26.08
N GLN A 122 -29.45 -11.38 -26.17
CA GLN A 122 -28.29 -10.99 -26.95
C GLN A 122 -27.42 -10.02 -26.13
N PRO A 123 -26.08 -10.03 -26.28
CA PRO A 123 -25.20 -9.10 -25.60
C PRO A 123 -25.42 -7.68 -26.11
N ALA A 124 -25.54 -6.72 -25.21
CA ALA A 124 -25.62 -5.30 -25.53
C ALA A 124 -24.43 -4.56 -24.89
N PHE A 125 -23.35 -4.38 -25.64
CA PHE A 125 -22.14 -3.71 -25.14
C PHE A 125 -22.43 -2.29 -24.64
N GLN A 126 -21.99 -1.98 -23.43
CA GLN A 126 -22.16 -0.66 -22.82
C GLN A 126 -20.90 0.19 -23.02
N ILE A 127 -20.98 1.23 -23.87
CA ILE A 127 -19.83 2.09 -24.20
C ILE A 127 -19.21 2.74 -22.97
N ALA A 128 -20.00 3.05 -21.94
CA ALA A 128 -19.53 3.64 -20.69
C ALA A 128 -18.45 2.78 -20.01
N THR A 129 -18.45 1.46 -20.21
CA THR A 129 -17.46 0.56 -19.61
C THR A 129 -16.11 0.59 -20.33
N LEU A 130 -16.06 1.10 -21.57
CA LEU A 130 -14.81 1.27 -22.30
C LEU A 130 -13.97 2.42 -21.75
N LEU A 131 -14.60 3.48 -21.25
CA LEU A 131 -13.92 4.70 -20.81
C LEU A 131 -12.92 4.44 -19.66
N PRO A 132 -13.29 3.79 -18.54
CA PRO A 132 -12.33 3.46 -17.49
C PRO A 132 -11.26 2.45 -17.96
N ALA A 133 -11.61 1.53 -18.86
CA ALA A 133 -10.65 0.58 -19.44
C ALA A 133 -9.56 1.30 -20.29
N LEU A 134 -9.96 2.27 -21.12
CA LEU A 134 -9.03 3.08 -21.90
C LEU A 134 -8.14 3.95 -21.01
N ARG A 135 -8.68 4.53 -19.94
CA ARG A 135 -7.88 5.27 -18.96
C ARG A 135 -6.81 4.38 -18.33
N ALA A 136 -7.17 3.17 -17.90
CA ALA A 136 -6.20 2.22 -17.37
C ALA A 136 -5.10 1.90 -18.38
N ALA A 137 -5.47 1.61 -19.64
CA ALA A 137 -4.49 1.30 -20.68
C ALA A 137 -3.55 2.48 -20.99
N ILE A 138 -4.06 3.71 -21.05
CA ILE A 138 -3.24 4.92 -21.21
C ILE A 138 -2.28 5.07 -20.01
N ALA A 139 -2.78 4.94 -18.79
CA ALA A 139 -1.98 5.05 -17.56
C ALA A 139 -0.90 3.96 -17.45
N LEU A 140 -1.14 2.79 -18.04
CA LEU A 140 -0.22 1.67 -18.13
C LEU A 140 0.66 1.71 -19.40
N ASN A 141 0.73 2.87 -20.06
CA ASN A 141 1.56 3.13 -21.24
C ASN A 141 1.29 2.17 -22.41
N CYS A 142 0.08 1.62 -22.52
CA CYS A 142 -0.27 0.66 -23.57
C CYS A 142 -0.60 1.36 -24.89
N GLU A 143 -0.33 0.65 -25.98
CA GLU A 143 -0.78 0.98 -27.32
C GLU A 143 -2.24 0.57 -27.50
N ILE A 144 -3.14 1.56 -27.59
CA ILE A 144 -4.56 1.33 -27.85
C ILE A 144 -4.75 0.88 -29.29
N GLN A 145 -5.47 -0.22 -29.48
CA GLN A 145 -5.76 -0.76 -30.81
C GLN A 145 -6.97 -0.03 -31.42
N PRO A 146 -6.90 0.43 -32.68
CA PRO A 146 -8.00 1.16 -33.33
C PRO A 146 -9.23 0.28 -33.57
N VAL A 147 -9.02 -1.04 -33.64
CA VAL A 147 -10.07 -2.05 -33.77
C VAL A 147 -9.86 -3.09 -32.70
N SER A 148 -10.95 -3.47 -32.02
CA SER A 148 -10.96 -4.55 -31.04
C SER A 148 -12.20 -5.42 -31.22
N ARG A 149 -12.08 -6.72 -30.92
CA ARG A 149 -13.16 -7.70 -31.04
C ARG A 149 -13.31 -8.52 -29.78
N PHE A 150 -14.52 -8.98 -29.55
CA PHE A 150 -14.85 -9.90 -28.47
C PHE A 150 -14.85 -11.34 -28.96
N ASP A 151 -14.50 -12.24 -28.05
CA ASP A 151 -14.36 -13.67 -28.27
C ASP A 151 -15.08 -14.44 -27.15
N ARG A 152 -15.60 -15.63 -27.47
CA ARG A 152 -16.19 -16.55 -26.51
C ARG A 152 -15.14 -17.54 -26.01
N LYS A 153 -14.87 -17.51 -24.71
CA LYS A 153 -14.09 -18.49 -23.97
C LYS A 153 -15.03 -19.54 -23.38
N HIS A 154 -15.12 -20.72 -24.00
CA HIS A 154 -16.10 -21.74 -23.65
C HIS A 154 -15.64 -22.60 -22.46
N TYR A 155 -16.43 -22.60 -21.40
CA TYR A 155 -16.29 -23.54 -20.29
C TYR A 155 -17.62 -23.66 -19.54
N PHE A 156 -17.93 -24.87 -19.08
CA PHE A 156 -19.12 -25.13 -18.29
C PHE A 156 -18.78 -25.02 -16.82
N TYR A 157 -19.34 -24.00 -16.17
CA TYR A 157 -19.36 -23.90 -14.72
C TYR A 157 -20.66 -23.24 -14.29
N GLN A 158 -21.15 -23.59 -13.11
CA GLN A 158 -22.45 -23.15 -12.59
C GLN A 158 -22.55 -21.63 -12.39
N ASP A 159 -21.41 -20.93 -12.25
CA ASP A 159 -21.36 -19.47 -12.12
C ASP A 159 -21.33 -18.72 -13.46
N GLN A 160 -21.24 -19.46 -14.58
CA GLN A 160 -21.24 -18.92 -15.93
C GLN A 160 -22.42 -19.49 -16.72
N PRO A 161 -23.60 -18.82 -16.67
CA PRO A 161 -24.86 -19.39 -17.15
C PRO A 161 -24.88 -19.65 -18.67
N ALA A 162 -24.13 -18.86 -19.45
CA ALA A 162 -24.05 -19.02 -20.90
C ALA A 162 -23.18 -20.22 -21.35
N GLY A 163 -22.39 -20.82 -20.45
CA GLY A 163 -21.39 -21.85 -20.82
C GLY A 163 -20.19 -21.32 -21.61
N TYR A 164 -20.06 -20.00 -21.71
CA TYR A 164 -18.91 -19.28 -22.23
C TYR A 164 -18.82 -17.90 -21.58
N GLN A 165 -17.61 -17.39 -21.40
CA GLN A 165 -17.32 -16.02 -20.97
C GLN A 165 -16.97 -15.19 -22.21
N ILE A 166 -17.54 -13.99 -22.35
CA ILE A 166 -17.14 -13.04 -23.38
C ILE A 166 -15.90 -12.28 -22.88
N THR A 167 -14.82 -12.32 -23.66
CA THR A 167 -13.50 -11.73 -23.39
C THR A 167 -12.87 -11.21 -24.69
N GLN A 168 -11.59 -10.84 -24.72
CA GLN A 168 -10.89 -10.44 -25.95
C GLN A 168 -9.53 -11.17 -26.03
N TYR A 169 -9.48 -12.23 -26.84
CA TYR A 169 -8.30 -13.07 -26.98
C TYR A 169 -7.47 -12.68 -28.20
N TYR A 170 -8.10 -12.56 -29.37
CA TYR A 170 -7.38 -12.32 -30.63
C TYR A 170 -7.08 -10.84 -30.87
N GLU A 171 -8.04 -9.95 -30.63
CA GLU A 171 -7.93 -8.49 -30.87
C GLU A 171 -8.28 -7.70 -29.58
N PRO A 172 -7.43 -7.79 -28.53
CA PRO A 172 -7.62 -7.04 -27.29
C PRO A 172 -7.52 -5.53 -27.54
N PHE A 173 -8.19 -4.74 -26.72
CA PHE A 173 -8.29 -3.29 -26.94
C PHE A 173 -6.96 -2.53 -26.72
N ALA A 174 -6.00 -3.10 -25.99
CA ALA A 174 -4.69 -2.49 -25.78
C ALA A 174 -3.56 -3.53 -25.65
N ARG A 175 -2.36 -3.18 -26.10
CA ARG A 175 -1.16 -4.05 -26.13
C ARG A 175 0.11 -3.28 -25.76
N ASN A 176 1.21 -4.00 -25.55
CA ASN A 176 2.58 -3.44 -25.52
C ASN A 176 2.76 -2.29 -24.50
N GLY A 177 2.21 -2.45 -23.31
CA GLY A 177 2.39 -1.50 -22.21
C GLY A 177 3.62 -1.79 -21.36
N TYR A 178 3.81 -1.00 -20.32
CA TYR A 178 4.83 -1.28 -19.31
C TYR A 178 4.52 -0.55 -17.99
N VAL A 179 5.07 -1.09 -16.91
CA VAL A 179 5.12 -0.45 -15.59
C VAL A 179 6.56 -0.41 -15.10
N ASP A 180 6.97 0.73 -14.56
CA ASP A 180 8.26 0.90 -13.89
C ASP A 180 8.07 0.74 -12.38
N LEU A 181 8.88 -0.12 -11.77
CA LEU A 181 8.98 -0.34 -10.34
C LEU A 181 10.30 0.25 -9.84
N PHE A 182 10.26 0.93 -8.71
CA PHE A 182 11.43 1.55 -8.09
C PHE A 182 11.70 0.92 -6.71
N ASP A 183 12.88 1.20 -6.14
CA ASP A 183 13.27 0.76 -4.79
C ASP A 183 12.20 1.07 -3.73
N TYR A 184 11.62 2.27 -3.77
CA TYR A 184 10.56 2.73 -2.87
C TYR A 184 9.22 2.01 -3.06
N ASP A 185 9.03 1.23 -4.13
CA ASP A 185 7.87 0.38 -4.33
C ASP A 185 7.97 -0.96 -3.61
N GLY A 186 9.13 -1.26 -3.01
CA GLY A 186 9.37 -2.48 -2.24
C GLY A 186 9.82 -3.66 -3.09
N ILE A 187 10.51 -3.39 -4.21
CA ILE A 187 11.21 -4.43 -4.97
C ILE A 187 12.34 -5.05 -4.14
N ALA A 188 12.77 -6.26 -4.52
CA ALA A 188 13.87 -6.92 -3.82
C ALA A 188 15.18 -6.14 -4.01
N PRO A 189 16.04 -5.98 -2.99
CA PRO A 189 17.31 -5.24 -3.11
C PRO A 189 18.22 -5.75 -4.23
N GLU A 190 18.17 -7.06 -4.51
CA GLU A 190 18.93 -7.70 -5.58
C GLU A 190 18.46 -7.33 -7.00
N ASP A 191 17.24 -6.82 -7.16
CA ASP A 191 16.70 -6.39 -8.46
C ASP A 191 17.14 -4.95 -8.83
N GLY A 192 17.84 -4.25 -7.93
CA GLY A 192 18.40 -2.92 -8.15
C GLY A 192 17.45 -1.77 -7.80
N GLU A 193 17.75 -0.56 -8.32
CA GLU A 193 16.97 0.66 -8.02
C GLU A 193 15.70 0.79 -8.87
N ARG A 194 15.65 0.10 -10.01
CA ARG A 194 14.52 0.16 -10.94
C ARG A 194 14.40 -1.13 -11.75
N VAL A 195 13.18 -1.63 -11.88
CA VAL A 195 12.80 -2.75 -12.74
C VAL A 195 11.65 -2.32 -13.64
N ARG A 196 11.78 -2.55 -14.94
CA ARG A 196 10.66 -2.40 -15.88
C ARG A 196 10.00 -3.75 -16.12
N ILE A 197 8.68 -3.80 -15.99
CA ILE A 197 7.86 -4.97 -16.31
C ILE A 197 6.97 -4.62 -17.50
N ASP A 198 7.13 -5.36 -18.59
CA ASP A 198 6.32 -5.17 -19.79
C ASP A 198 4.91 -5.77 -19.58
N ILE A 199 3.93 -5.12 -20.18
CA ILE A 199 2.52 -5.55 -20.19
C ILE A 199 2.20 -6.00 -21.61
N LYS A 200 1.83 -7.28 -21.74
CA LYS A 200 1.49 -7.88 -23.02
C LYS A 200 0.23 -7.23 -23.60
N GLN A 201 -0.86 -7.27 -22.82
CA GLN A 201 -2.15 -6.77 -23.24
C GLN A 201 -3.07 -6.45 -22.06
N LEU A 202 -4.04 -5.59 -22.35
CA LEU A 202 -5.25 -5.42 -21.56
C LEU A 202 -6.44 -5.87 -22.40
N GLN A 203 -7.35 -6.61 -21.78
CA GLN A 203 -8.57 -7.09 -22.41
C GLN A 203 -9.80 -6.83 -21.53
N LEU A 204 -10.93 -6.55 -22.17
CA LEU A 204 -12.23 -6.46 -21.50
C LEU A 204 -12.86 -7.85 -21.38
N GLU A 205 -13.41 -8.17 -20.21
CA GLU A 205 -14.14 -9.43 -20.02
C GLU A 205 -15.28 -9.36 -19.00
N GLN A 206 -16.15 -10.37 -19.04
CA GLN A 206 -17.24 -10.53 -18.07
C GLN A 206 -16.75 -11.16 -16.77
N ASP A 207 -17.16 -10.63 -15.62
CA ASP A 207 -17.05 -11.39 -14.36
C ASP A 207 -18.10 -12.50 -14.27
N THR A 208 -17.83 -13.51 -13.42
CA THR A 208 -18.74 -14.64 -13.17
C THR A 208 -19.66 -14.37 -11.97
N ALA A 209 -20.71 -15.17 -11.83
CA ALA A 209 -21.56 -15.14 -10.65
C ALA A 209 -20.76 -15.45 -9.36
N LYS A 210 -21.27 -15.03 -8.21
CA LYS A 210 -20.72 -15.43 -6.91
C LYS A 210 -21.34 -16.75 -6.50
N SER A 211 -20.52 -17.74 -6.16
CA SER A 211 -20.99 -19.02 -5.64
C SER A 211 -20.67 -19.14 -4.14
N GLN A 212 -21.64 -19.62 -3.36
CA GLN A 212 -21.48 -19.90 -1.94
C GLN A 212 -21.88 -21.33 -1.66
N GLU A 213 -21.01 -22.08 -0.98
CA GLU A 213 -21.35 -23.41 -0.48
C GLU A 213 -22.29 -23.29 0.72
N TYR A 214 -23.45 -23.92 0.62
CA TYR A 214 -24.40 -24.10 1.71
C TYR A 214 -24.40 -25.57 2.14
N PRO A 215 -23.94 -25.87 3.37
CA PRO A 215 -23.85 -27.24 3.85
C PRO A 215 -25.20 -27.98 3.77
N PRO A 216 -25.22 -29.29 3.49
CA PRO A 216 -24.06 -30.18 3.34
C PRO A 216 -23.55 -30.36 1.89
N SER A 217 -24.27 -29.87 0.88
CA SER A 217 -23.91 -30.09 -0.55
C SER A 217 -24.69 -29.21 -1.53
N THR A 218 -25.22 -28.07 -1.09
CA THR A 218 -25.95 -27.13 -1.94
C THR A 218 -25.05 -25.98 -2.33
N GLN A 219 -25.10 -25.52 -3.58
CA GLN A 219 -24.40 -24.32 -4.00
C GLN A 219 -25.41 -23.23 -4.31
N LEU A 220 -25.29 -22.11 -3.61
CA LEU A 220 -26.09 -20.92 -3.84
C LEU A 220 -25.35 -20.03 -4.84
N LEU A 221 -26.09 -19.54 -5.84
CA LEU A 221 -25.56 -18.68 -6.87
C LEU A 221 -26.20 -17.29 -6.77
N ASP A 222 -25.36 -16.28 -6.78
CA ASP A 222 -25.75 -14.89 -6.88
C ASP A 222 -25.20 -14.29 -8.19
N PHE A 223 -26.11 -14.07 -9.13
CA PHE A 223 -25.86 -13.54 -10.46
C PHE A 223 -25.75 -12.01 -10.49
N ASN A 224 -25.85 -11.29 -9.37
CA ASN A 224 -25.62 -9.83 -9.36
C ASN A 224 -24.28 -9.45 -10.00
N ARG A 225 -23.23 -10.25 -9.75
CA ARG A 225 -21.87 -10.00 -10.26
C ARG A 225 -21.66 -10.47 -11.71
N VAL A 226 -22.51 -11.33 -12.26
CA VAL A 226 -22.28 -11.84 -13.62
C VAL A 226 -22.28 -10.69 -14.62
N SER A 227 -21.35 -10.71 -15.57
CA SER A 227 -21.14 -9.65 -16.55
C SER A 227 -20.76 -8.27 -15.97
N HIS A 228 -20.34 -8.20 -14.70
CA HIS A 228 -19.65 -7.02 -14.19
C HIS A 228 -18.41 -6.75 -15.07
N PRO A 229 -18.14 -5.50 -15.49
CA PRO A 229 -17.03 -5.24 -16.41
C PRO A 229 -15.68 -5.43 -15.72
N LEU A 230 -14.82 -6.24 -16.32
CA LEU A 230 -13.44 -6.43 -15.90
C LEU A 230 -12.49 -5.94 -16.98
N ILE A 231 -11.33 -5.45 -16.54
CA ILE A 231 -10.11 -5.54 -17.35
C ILE A 231 -9.21 -6.63 -16.79
N GLU A 232 -8.64 -7.43 -17.68
CA GLU A 232 -7.54 -8.34 -17.36
C GLU A 232 -6.23 -7.73 -17.87
N ILE A 233 -5.28 -7.49 -16.97
CA ILE A 233 -3.95 -6.95 -17.24
C ILE A 233 -2.96 -8.10 -17.19
N ILE A 234 -2.32 -8.41 -18.31
CA ILE A 234 -1.41 -9.56 -18.44
C ILE A 234 0.02 -9.04 -18.60
N THR A 235 0.88 -9.32 -17.61
CA THR A 235 2.30 -8.95 -17.69
C THR A 235 3.11 -9.99 -18.47
N MET A 236 4.26 -9.57 -18.98
CA MET A 236 5.29 -10.48 -19.46
C MET A 236 5.94 -11.22 -18.26
N PRO A 237 6.41 -12.47 -18.46
CA PRO A 237 7.10 -13.23 -17.42
C PRO A 237 8.54 -12.74 -17.25
N GLN A 238 8.70 -11.57 -16.62
CA GLN A 238 9.98 -10.87 -16.42
C GLN A 238 10.33 -10.64 -14.94
N ILE A 239 9.50 -11.12 -14.01
CA ILE A 239 9.69 -10.89 -12.58
C ILE A 239 10.50 -12.05 -11.99
N HIS A 240 11.58 -11.73 -11.29
CA HIS A 240 12.54 -12.74 -10.80
C HIS A 240 12.55 -12.93 -9.28
N THR A 241 11.83 -12.10 -8.52
CA THR A 241 11.74 -12.23 -7.07
C THR A 241 10.28 -12.14 -6.58
N PRO A 242 9.92 -12.85 -5.50
CA PRO A 242 8.56 -12.79 -4.94
C PRO A 242 8.17 -11.39 -4.46
N ALA A 243 9.11 -10.66 -3.84
CA ALA A 243 8.87 -9.29 -3.37
C ALA A 243 8.54 -8.34 -4.52
N THR A 244 9.31 -8.41 -5.63
CA THR A 244 9.04 -7.62 -6.84
C THR A 244 7.70 -7.99 -7.48
N ALA A 245 7.25 -9.25 -7.41
CA ALA A 245 5.91 -9.62 -7.87
C ALA A 245 4.80 -8.94 -7.05
N ALA A 246 4.94 -8.92 -5.72
CA ALA A 246 4.00 -8.23 -4.86
C ALA A 246 4.04 -6.70 -5.06
N ALA A 247 5.23 -6.13 -5.27
CA ALA A 247 5.40 -4.71 -5.62
C ALA A 247 4.72 -4.38 -6.97
N CYS A 248 4.86 -5.26 -7.97
CA CYS A 248 4.20 -5.13 -9.27
C CYS A 248 2.68 -5.05 -9.14
N VAL A 249 2.06 -6.01 -8.42
CA VAL A 249 0.60 -6.01 -8.20
C VAL A 249 0.14 -4.75 -7.47
N ARG A 250 0.90 -4.30 -6.46
CA ARG A 250 0.60 -3.07 -5.71
C ARG A 250 0.68 -1.82 -6.58
N LYS A 251 1.73 -1.72 -7.41
CA LYS A 251 1.92 -0.60 -8.34
C LYS A 251 0.81 -0.54 -9.39
N LEU A 252 0.49 -1.69 -9.99
CA LEU A 252 -0.59 -1.79 -10.97
C LEU A 252 -1.93 -1.37 -10.35
N GLN A 253 -2.25 -1.84 -9.13
CA GLN A 253 -3.44 -1.40 -8.39
C GLN A 253 -3.46 0.13 -8.19
N ALA A 254 -2.36 0.71 -7.70
CA ALA A 254 -2.26 2.15 -7.47
C ALA A 254 -2.48 2.95 -8.76
N ILE A 255 -1.92 2.50 -9.89
CA ILE A 255 -2.09 3.17 -11.18
C ILE A 255 -3.55 3.12 -11.64
N VAL A 256 -4.20 1.96 -11.63
CA VAL A 256 -5.60 1.83 -12.10
C VAL A 256 -6.60 2.55 -11.17
N GLN A 257 -6.30 2.64 -9.88
CA GLN A 257 -7.09 3.44 -8.94
C GLN A 257 -6.89 4.94 -9.22
N SER A 258 -5.65 5.40 -9.40
CA SER A 258 -5.34 6.83 -9.59
C SER A 258 -5.95 7.43 -10.86
N CYS A 259 -6.11 6.63 -11.92
CA CYS A 259 -6.76 7.08 -13.15
C CYS A 259 -8.30 6.93 -13.13
N GLY A 260 -8.88 6.51 -12.01
CA GLY A 260 -10.32 6.32 -11.85
C GLY A 260 -10.88 5.20 -12.72
N ALA A 261 -10.08 4.16 -12.98
CA ALA A 261 -10.57 2.99 -13.72
C ALA A 261 -11.34 2.02 -12.80
N VAL A 262 -10.96 1.95 -11.53
CA VAL A 262 -11.55 1.04 -10.52
C VAL A 262 -11.77 1.78 -9.20
N THR A 263 -12.79 1.38 -8.44
CA THR A 263 -13.12 1.96 -7.13
C THR A 263 -12.65 1.15 -5.93
N THR A 264 -12.35 -0.13 -6.12
CA THR A 264 -12.03 -1.06 -5.03
C THR A 264 -10.74 -1.82 -5.34
N GLY A 265 -9.88 -1.99 -4.33
CA GLY A 265 -8.66 -2.77 -4.46
C GLY A 265 -8.86 -4.24 -4.09
N MET A 266 -7.75 -4.96 -3.90
CA MET A 266 -7.77 -6.38 -3.49
C MET A 266 -8.52 -6.60 -2.18
N GLU A 267 -8.43 -5.66 -1.24
CA GLU A 267 -9.01 -5.74 0.10
C GLU A 267 -10.55 -5.84 0.10
N MET A 268 -11.20 -5.21 -0.88
CA MET A 268 -12.65 -5.27 -1.08
C MET A 268 -13.07 -6.25 -2.20
N GLY A 269 -12.10 -6.98 -2.78
CA GLY A 269 -12.34 -7.95 -3.85
C GLY A 269 -12.54 -7.34 -5.24
N GLY A 270 -12.27 -6.04 -5.41
CA GLY A 270 -12.32 -5.35 -6.70
C GLY A 270 -11.17 -5.68 -7.62
N LEU A 271 -10.07 -6.19 -7.06
CA LEU A 271 -8.89 -6.64 -7.79
C LEU A 271 -8.51 -8.06 -7.35
N ARG A 272 -8.22 -8.92 -8.32
CA ARG A 272 -7.75 -10.30 -8.10
C ARG A 272 -6.46 -10.50 -8.86
N ALA A 273 -5.49 -11.17 -8.24
CA ALA A 273 -4.25 -11.53 -8.90
C ALA A 273 -4.14 -13.05 -9.02
N ASP A 274 -3.80 -13.50 -10.23
CA ASP A 274 -3.31 -14.84 -10.51
C ASP A 274 -1.82 -14.71 -10.88
N VAL A 275 -1.00 -15.68 -10.47
CA VAL A 275 0.45 -15.66 -10.76
C VAL A 275 0.90 -16.94 -11.43
N ASN A 276 1.73 -16.78 -12.44
CA ASN A 276 2.29 -17.85 -13.23
C ASN A 276 3.76 -18.03 -12.87
N VAL A 277 4.09 -19.11 -12.15
CA VAL A 277 5.41 -19.39 -11.60
C VAL A 277 6.10 -20.48 -12.41
N SER A 278 7.35 -20.23 -12.81
CA SER A 278 8.25 -21.23 -13.36
C SER A 278 9.65 -21.04 -12.79
N ILE A 279 10.40 -22.13 -12.64
CA ILE A 279 11.81 -22.09 -12.26
C ILE A 279 12.69 -22.83 -13.26
N ARG A 280 13.96 -22.45 -13.33
CA ARG A 280 14.99 -23.17 -14.08
C ARG A 280 16.32 -23.11 -13.34
N ARG A 281 17.22 -24.07 -13.57
CA ARG A 281 18.59 -23.98 -13.05
C ARG A 281 19.40 -22.94 -13.80
N ARG A 282 20.17 -22.15 -13.07
CA ARG A 282 21.16 -21.22 -13.63
C ARG A 282 22.32 -22.01 -14.22
N GLY A 283 22.79 -21.61 -15.40
CA GLY A 283 23.93 -22.23 -16.08
C GLY A 283 23.63 -23.51 -16.86
N GLU A 284 22.41 -24.08 -16.76
CA GLU A 284 21.95 -25.14 -17.66
C GLU A 284 21.40 -24.57 -18.98
N ALA A 285 21.13 -25.45 -19.95
CA ALA A 285 20.51 -25.07 -21.21
C ALA A 285 19.17 -24.34 -20.96
N PRO A 286 18.78 -23.37 -21.81
CA PRO A 286 17.50 -22.67 -21.69
C PRO A 286 16.35 -23.68 -21.56
N GLY A 287 15.40 -23.40 -20.67
CA GLY A 287 14.19 -24.21 -20.56
C GLY A 287 13.46 -24.33 -21.90
N GLN A 288 12.72 -25.43 -22.07
CA GLN A 288 12.09 -25.76 -23.36
C GLN A 288 10.88 -24.88 -23.68
N HIS A 289 10.39 -24.11 -22.71
CA HIS A 289 9.20 -23.31 -22.88
C HIS A 289 9.54 -21.87 -23.29
N GLN A 290 8.62 -21.29 -24.04
CA GLN A 290 8.65 -19.90 -24.45
C GLN A 290 7.29 -19.27 -24.25
N TYR A 291 7.26 -17.98 -23.97
CA TYR A 291 6.05 -17.19 -23.90
C TYR A 291 6.30 -15.83 -24.54
N ASP A 292 5.64 -15.59 -25.66
CA ASP A 292 5.58 -14.29 -26.34
C ASP A 292 6.96 -13.61 -26.54
N GLY A 293 7.91 -14.38 -27.08
CA GLY A 293 9.28 -13.93 -27.34
C GLY A 293 10.27 -14.17 -26.20
N ILE A 294 9.81 -14.47 -24.98
CA ILE A 294 10.68 -14.87 -23.86
C ILE A 294 10.91 -16.38 -23.94
N SER A 295 12.13 -16.79 -24.26
CA SER A 295 12.56 -18.19 -24.34
C SER A 295 13.30 -18.66 -23.09
N GLY A 296 13.41 -19.97 -22.89
CA GLY A 296 14.24 -20.52 -21.83
C GLY A 296 13.48 -20.77 -20.51
N LEU A 297 12.15 -20.74 -20.53
CA LEU A 297 11.31 -20.84 -19.35
C LEU A 297 11.17 -22.29 -18.86
N GLY A 298 11.02 -22.44 -17.54
CA GLY A 298 10.62 -23.69 -16.91
C GLY A 298 9.14 -24.03 -17.16
N GLN A 299 8.71 -25.20 -16.70
CA GLN A 299 7.29 -25.58 -16.80
C GLN A 299 6.45 -24.69 -15.87
N ARG A 300 5.39 -24.10 -16.43
CA ARG A 300 4.52 -23.14 -15.74
C ARG A 300 3.54 -23.82 -14.79
N THR A 301 3.48 -23.32 -13.56
CA THR A 301 2.37 -23.53 -12.61
C THR A 301 1.61 -22.22 -12.40
N GLU A 302 0.29 -22.28 -12.51
CA GLU A 302 -0.58 -21.12 -12.27
C GLU A 302 -1.17 -21.21 -10.86
N ILE A 303 -1.10 -20.13 -10.09
CA ILE A 303 -1.69 -20.02 -8.76
C ILE A 303 -2.82 -18.99 -8.82
N LYS A 304 -4.04 -19.42 -8.48
CA LYS A 304 -5.24 -18.58 -8.58
C LYS A 304 -5.72 -18.01 -7.26
N ASN A 305 -6.54 -16.96 -7.36
CA ASN A 305 -7.34 -16.37 -6.28
C ASN A 305 -6.49 -15.79 -5.13
N LEU A 306 -5.45 -15.04 -5.47
CA LEU A 306 -4.63 -14.35 -4.48
C LEU A 306 -5.31 -13.03 -4.11
N SER A 307 -5.72 -12.91 -2.85
CA SER A 307 -6.54 -11.79 -2.33
C SER A 307 -5.75 -10.72 -1.58
N SER A 308 -4.42 -10.82 -1.48
CA SER A 308 -3.58 -9.79 -0.89
C SER A 308 -2.16 -9.82 -1.46
N PHE A 309 -1.45 -8.69 -1.40
CA PHE A 309 -0.05 -8.61 -1.83
C PHE A 309 0.85 -9.60 -1.09
N LYS A 310 0.60 -9.80 0.22
CA LYS A 310 1.33 -10.79 1.01
C LYS A 310 1.02 -12.22 0.57
N ALA A 311 -0.24 -12.51 0.22
CA ALA A 311 -0.59 -13.81 -0.33
C ALA A 311 0.11 -14.07 -1.66
N VAL A 312 0.27 -13.04 -2.52
CA VAL A 312 1.05 -13.14 -3.76
C VAL A 312 2.50 -13.55 -3.46
N GLU A 313 3.17 -12.82 -2.58
CA GLU A 313 4.56 -13.09 -2.21
C GLU A 313 4.72 -14.49 -1.59
N ASP A 314 3.92 -14.81 -0.57
CA ASP A 314 4.01 -16.07 0.17
C ASP A 314 3.70 -17.28 -0.74
N ALA A 315 2.73 -17.15 -1.67
CA ALA A 315 2.38 -18.21 -2.61
C ALA A 315 3.49 -18.48 -3.63
N ILE A 316 4.16 -17.44 -4.14
CA ILE A 316 5.29 -17.59 -5.06
C ILE A 316 6.46 -18.25 -4.33
N ILE A 317 6.74 -17.87 -3.08
CA ILE A 317 7.78 -18.51 -2.26
C ILE A 317 7.48 -20.01 -2.08
N ALA A 318 6.25 -20.34 -1.69
CA ALA A 318 5.84 -21.72 -1.49
C ALA A 318 5.94 -22.54 -2.79
N GLU A 319 5.48 -22.00 -3.92
CA GLU A 319 5.54 -22.71 -5.20
C GLU A 319 6.96 -22.84 -5.73
N LYS A 320 7.80 -21.81 -5.61
CA LYS A 320 9.24 -21.89 -5.93
C LYS A 320 9.87 -23.05 -5.17
N ASN A 321 9.70 -23.10 -3.84
CA ASN A 321 10.30 -24.13 -3.01
C ASN A 321 9.79 -25.53 -3.40
N ARG A 322 8.48 -25.68 -3.64
CA ARG A 322 7.90 -26.95 -4.09
C ARG A 322 8.49 -27.41 -5.42
N GLN A 323 8.64 -26.50 -6.39
CA GLN A 323 9.22 -26.86 -7.70
C GLN A 323 10.68 -27.29 -7.56
N ILE A 324 11.46 -26.60 -6.72
CA ILE A 324 12.86 -26.96 -6.41
C ILE A 324 12.91 -28.39 -5.82
N GLU A 325 12.11 -28.68 -4.80
CA GLU A 325 12.09 -29.99 -4.14
C GLU A 325 11.74 -31.13 -5.11
N VAL A 326 10.78 -30.90 -6.01
CA VAL A 326 10.40 -31.90 -7.02
C VAL A 326 11.53 -32.12 -8.03
N LEU A 327 12.19 -31.07 -8.51
CA LEU A 327 13.26 -31.21 -9.49
C LEU A 327 14.55 -31.79 -8.87
N GLU A 328 14.88 -31.42 -7.63
CA GLU A 328 16.03 -31.97 -6.91
C GLU A 328 15.86 -33.45 -6.54
N SER A 329 14.62 -33.90 -6.35
CA SER A 329 14.29 -35.33 -6.18
C SER A 329 14.23 -36.12 -7.50
N GLY A 330 14.53 -35.49 -8.63
CA GLY A 330 14.50 -36.10 -9.97
C GLY A 330 13.10 -36.25 -10.55
N GLY A 331 12.10 -35.59 -9.97
CA GLY A 331 10.75 -35.51 -10.49
C GLY A 331 10.61 -34.50 -11.64
N VAL A 332 9.38 -34.35 -12.13
CA VAL A 332 9.02 -33.43 -13.22
C VAL A 332 7.89 -32.53 -12.75
N ILE A 333 7.95 -31.24 -13.11
CA ILE A 333 6.83 -30.33 -12.86
C ILE A 333 5.77 -30.57 -13.92
N GLU A 334 4.53 -30.85 -13.51
CA GLU A 334 3.38 -30.87 -14.40
C GLU A 334 2.81 -29.46 -14.53
N GLY A 335 2.35 -29.08 -15.72
CA GLY A 335 1.65 -27.80 -15.89
C GLY A 335 0.27 -27.88 -15.26
N GLU A 336 0.05 -27.24 -14.11
CA GLU A 336 -1.21 -27.34 -13.36
C GLU A 336 -1.67 -26.00 -12.76
N THR A 337 -2.93 -25.98 -12.30
CA THR A 337 -3.54 -24.84 -11.62
C THR A 337 -3.68 -25.19 -10.14
N ARG A 338 -3.10 -24.33 -9.29
CA ARG A 338 -3.04 -24.50 -7.84
C ARG A 338 -3.74 -23.34 -7.15
N GLY A 339 -4.09 -23.56 -5.89
CA GLY A 339 -4.73 -22.59 -5.02
C GLY A 339 -3.85 -22.27 -3.83
N TRP A 340 -4.10 -21.10 -3.24
CA TRP A 340 -3.44 -20.63 -2.04
C TRP A 340 -4.46 -20.42 -0.92
N THR A 341 -4.04 -20.67 0.33
CA THR A 341 -4.83 -20.37 1.52
C THR A 341 -3.98 -19.55 2.46
N ILE A 342 -4.55 -18.50 3.04
CA ILE A 342 -3.82 -17.59 3.95
C ILE A 342 -3.29 -18.40 5.14
N GLY A 343 -2.00 -18.24 5.44
CA GLY A 343 -1.30 -18.96 6.50
C GLY A 343 -0.84 -20.38 6.12
N SER A 344 -1.11 -20.84 4.89
CA SER A 344 -0.53 -22.08 4.36
C SER A 344 0.98 -21.91 4.13
N THR A 345 1.72 -23.01 4.22
CA THR A 345 3.13 -23.09 3.80
C THR A 345 3.29 -23.71 2.41
N GLU A 346 2.19 -24.20 1.83
CA GLU A 346 2.19 -24.96 0.58
C GLU A 346 1.01 -24.51 -0.32
N THR A 347 1.25 -24.51 -1.62
CA THR A 347 0.19 -24.42 -2.64
C THR A 347 -0.54 -25.76 -2.71
N ARG A 348 -1.83 -25.76 -3.04
CA ARG A 348 -2.63 -27.01 -3.18
C ARG A 348 -3.13 -27.16 -4.61
N ARG A 349 -3.08 -28.39 -5.12
CA ARG A 349 -3.67 -28.70 -6.45
C ARG A 349 -5.18 -28.51 -6.38
N LEU A 350 -5.74 -27.62 -7.21
CA LEU A 350 -7.20 -27.43 -7.30
C LEU A 350 -7.82 -28.42 -8.29
N ARG A 351 -7.11 -28.71 -9.38
CA ARG A 351 -7.56 -29.62 -10.43
C ARG A 351 -6.35 -30.30 -11.08
N GLY A 352 -6.45 -31.60 -11.36
CA GLY A 352 -5.51 -32.28 -12.25
C GLY A 352 -5.82 -31.95 -13.70
N LYS A 353 -4.82 -31.59 -14.50
CA LYS A 353 -4.98 -31.43 -15.94
C LYS A 353 -5.06 -32.80 -16.61
N GLU A 354 -6.25 -33.32 -16.83
CA GLU A 354 -6.46 -34.28 -17.94
C GLU A 354 -6.39 -33.48 -19.25
N GLY A 355 -5.16 -33.15 -19.71
CA GLY A 355 -4.91 -32.32 -20.89
C GLY A 355 -5.01 -30.80 -20.66
N SER A 356 -4.59 -30.02 -21.66
CA SER A 356 -4.90 -28.59 -21.72
C SER A 356 -6.40 -28.44 -21.92
N VAL A 357 -7.11 -27.78 -21.00
CA VAL A 357 -8.54 -27.47 -21.19
C VAL A 357 -8.66 -26.59 -22.42
N ASP A 358 -9.21 -27.16 -23.51
CA ASP A 358 -9.47 -26.42 -24.72
C ASP A 358 -10.70 -25.54 -24.52
N TYR A 359 -10.46 -24.26 -24.25
CA TYR A 359 -11.49 -23.24 -24.10
C TYR A 359 -12.19 -22.90 -25.42
N ARG A 360 -11.77 -23.45 -26.56
CA ARG A 360 -12.39 -23.27 -27.88
C ARG A 360 -12.73 -21.80 -28.15
N TYR A 361 -11.72 -20.94 -28.07
CA TYR A 361 -11.88 -19.51 -28.36
C TYR A 361 -12.45 -19.34 -29.76
N MET A 362 -13.45 -18.46 -29.88
CA MET A 362 -14.16 -18.16 -31.13
C MET A 362 -14.56 -16.69 -31.12
N PRO A 363 -14.36 -15.94 -32.23
CA PRO A 363 -14.89 -14.60 -32.36
C PRO A 363 -16.39 -14.56 -32.10
N ASP A 364 -16.83 -13.65 -31.23
CA ASP A 364 -18.25 -13.53 -30.90
C ASP A 364 -19.01 -12.94 -32.12
N PRO A 365 -19.97 -13.68 -32.72
CA PRO A 365 -20.70 -13.20 -33.88
C PRO A 365 -21.78 -12.16 -33.54
N ASP A 366 -22.19 -12.09 -32.26
CA ASP A 366 -23.31 -11.26 -31.81
C ASP A 366 -22.86 -9.82 -31.47
N ILE A 367 -21.56 -9.61 -31.28
CA ILE A 367 -20.99 -8.29 -30.94
C ILE A 367 -20.19 -7.75 -32.14
N PRO A 368 -20.55 -6.57 -32.67
CA PRO A 368 -19.78 -5.96 -33.75
C PRO A 368 -18.39 -5.51 -33.25
N PRO A 369 -17.41 -5.36 -34.16
CA PRO A 369 -16.10 -4.82 -33.81
C PRO A 369 -16.22 -3.43 -33.17
N LEU A 370 -15.42 -3.21 -32.14
CA LEU A 370 -15.26 -1.92 -31.52
C LEU A 370 -14.25 -1.10 -32.32
N ILE A 371 -14.68 0.06 -32.81
CA ILE A 371 -13.82 1.04 -33.49
C ILE A 371 -13.54 2.18 -32.52
N ILE A 372 -12.27 2.36 -32.15
CA ILE A 372 -11.84 3.33 -31.16
C ILE A 372 -11.28 4.55 -31.89
N GLY A 373 -11.99 5.68 -31.80
CA GLY A 373 -11.62 6.92 -32.47
C GLY A 373 -10.47 7.67 -31.78
N ASP A 374 -9.58 8.27 -32.57
CA ASP A 374 -8.46 9.07 -32.06
C ASP A 374 -8.90 10.32 -31.28
N ASP A 375 -10.07 10.86 -31.60
CA ASP A 375 -10.68 12.00 -30.90
C ASP A 375 -11.01 11.67 -29.45
N LEU A 376 -11.57 10.49 -29.20
CA LEU A 376 -11.79 9.96 -27.86
C LEU A 376 -10.46 9.77 -27.11
N LEU A 377 -9.44 9.23 -27.76
CA LEU A 377 -8.12 9.01 -27.14
C LEU A 377 -7.44 10.31 -26.75
N SER A 378 -7.49 11.33 -27.61
CA SER A 378 -6.98 12.66 -27.29
C SER A 378 -7.72 13.27 -26.10
N SER A 379 -9.06 13.23 -26.11
CA SER A 379 -9.86 13.73 -24.98
C SER A 379 -9.56 13.00 -23.67
N LEU A 380 -9.28 11.70 -23.71
CA LEU A 380 -8.92 10.91 -22.53
C LEU A 380 -7.51 11.24 -22.03
N ARG A 381 -6.53 11.42 -22.92
CA ARG A 381 -5.18 11.83 -22.54
C ARG A 381 -5.16 13.21 -21.89
N ASP A 382 -6.03 14.12 -22.33
CA ASP A 382 -6.13 15.46 -21.75
C ASP A 382 -6.87 15.50 -20.40
N SER A 383 -7.72 14.50 -20.11
CA SER A 383 -8.55 14.45 -18.89
C SER A 383 -8.10 13.44 -17.84
N ILE A 384 -7.15 12.55 -18.17
CA ILE A 384 -6.64 11.57 -17.22
C ILE A 384 -5.86 12.29 -16.11
N PRO A 385 -6.05 11.92 -14.83
CA PRO A 385 -5.26 12.45 -13.73
C PRO A 385 -3.76 12.20 -13.95
N THR A 386 -2.93 13.09 -13.40
CA THR A 386 -1.48 12.92 -13.43
C THR A 386 -1.08 11.62 -12.74
N ALA A 387 -0.22 10.83 -13.39
CA ALA A 387 0.23 9.55 -12.87
C ALA A 387 0.96 9.71 -11.51
N PRO A 388 0.83 8.74 -10.59
CA PRO A 388 1.47 8.80 -9.27
C PRO A 388 2.99 9.04 -9.31
N ASP A 389 3.70 8.44 -10.27
CA ASP A 389 5.16 8.63 -10.40
C ASP A 389 5.54 10.05 -10.85
N ALA A 390 4.71 10.67 -11.69
CA ALA A 390 4.92 12.06 -12.09
C ALA A 390 4.68 13.02 -10.92
N LEU A 391 3.65 12.75 -10.10
CA LEU A 391 3.41 13.50 -8.86
C LEU A 391 4.56 13.30 -7.86
N LEU A 392 5.05 12.08 -7.71
CA LEU A 392 6.16 11.79 -6.80
C LEU A 392 7.44 12.51 -7.25
N THR A 393 7.76 12.46 -8.54
CA THR A 393 8.90 13.18 -9.14
C THR A 393 8.82 14.68 -8.87
N LEU A 394 7.62 15.26 -9.00
CA LEU A 394 7.36 16.66 -8.72
C LEU A 394 7.60 17.00 -7.24
N LEU A 395 7.04 16.21 -6.32
CA LEU A 395 7.12 16.46 -4.87
C LEU A 395 8.55 16.27 -4.32
N VAL A 396 9.31 15.35 -4.88
CA VAL A 396 10.72 15.11 -4.51
C VAL A 396 11.66 16.11 -5.20
N GLY A 397 11.23 16.66 -6.34
CA GLY A 397 11.99 17.66 -7.10
C GLY A 397 12.27 18.95 -6.33
N SER A 398 13.13 19.81 -6.89
CA SER A 398 13.67 21.00 -6.21
C SER A 398 12.62 22.03 -5.75
N GLU A 399 11.40 21.99 -6.32
CA GLU A 399 10.32 22.92 -5.92
C GLU A 399 9.77 22.62 -4.52
N PHE A 400 9.57 21.33 -4.20
CA PHE A 400 8.96 20.89 -2.94
C PHE A 400 9.98 20.22 -2.00
N ASN A 401 10.97 19.53 -2.58
CA ASN A 401 12.09 18.90 -1.88
C ASN A 401 11.63 18.03 -0.70
N LEU A 402 10.57 17.26 -0.91
CA LEU A 402 10.05 16.32 0.08
C LEU A 402 10.86 15.01 0.05
N PRO A 403 11.08 14.38 1.22
CA PRO A 403 11.55 13.01 1.23
C PRO A 403 10.47 12.09 0.61
N ILE A 404 10.89 11.01 -0.04
CA ILE A 404 9.97 10.02 -0.65
C ILE A 404 8.99 9.47 0.40
N ASP A 405 9.46 9.26 1.62
CA ASP A 405 8.67 8.78 2.76
C ASP A 405 7.52 9.72 3.16
N ASP A 406 7.59 11.01 2.81
CA ASP A 406 6.48 11.97 2.98
C ASP A 406 5.67 12.09 1.68
N ALA A 407 6.33 12.18 0.53
CA ALA A 407 5.69 12.42 -0.75
C ALA A 407 4.74 11.27 -1.15
N LYS A 408 5.15 10.01 -0.93
CA LYS A 408 4.36 8.84 -1.28
C LYS A 408 3.05 8.74 -0.46
N PRO A 409 3.05 8.86 0.88
CA PRO A 409 1.82 8.90 1.66
C PRO A 409 0.88 10.07 1.31
N LEU A 410 1.40 11.24 0.91
CA LEU A 410 0.54 12.35 0.46
C LEU A 410 -0.28 11.96 -0.77
N ILE A 411 0.32 11.24 -1.71
CA ILE A 411 -0.33 10.78 -2.95
C ILE A 411 -1.31 9.64 -2.66
N GLU A 412 -0.91 8.66 -1.84
CA GLU A 412 -1.65 7.41 -1.67
C GLU A 412 -2.82 7.51 -0.67
N LEU A 413 -2.69 8.33 0.38
CA LEU A 413 -3.69 8.39 1.45
C LEU A 413 -4.95 9.13 1.01
N ASP A 414 -6.10 8.62 1.48
CA ASP A 414 -7.41 9.24 1.29
C ASP A 414 -7.73 9.53 -0.19
N ASN A 415 -7.29 8.64 -1.09
CA ASN A 415 -7.46 8.75 -2.55
C ASN A 415 -6.89 10.06 -3.13
N GLY A 416 -5.78 10.55 -2.60
CA GLY A 416 -5.14 11.80 -3.04
C GLY A 416 -5.71 13.06 -2.41
N ALA A 417 -6.79 12.98 -1.61
CA ALA A 417 -7.37 14.14 -0.93
C ALA A 417 -6.37 14.81 0.03
N ARG A 418 -5.42 14.06 0.61
CA ARG A 418 -4.34 14.63 1.41
C ARG A 418 -3.38 15.49 0.61
N LEU A 419 -3.06 15.09 -0.62
CA LEU A 419 -2.20 15.87 -1.51
C LEU A 419 -2.86 17.20 -1.88
N GLU A 420 -4.15 17.19 -2.19
CA GLU A 420 -4.92 18.42 -2.48
C GLU A 420 -4.91 19.38 -1.28
N TYR A 421 -5.23 18.87 -0.10
CA TYR A 421 -5.18 19.65 1.14
C TYR A 421 -3.80 20.20 1.44
N TYR A 422 -2.76 19.38 1.28
CA TYR A 422 -1.37 19.79 1.41
C TYR A 422 -1.03 20.95 0.48
N HIS A 423 -1.42 20.87 -0.79
CA HIS A 423 -1.21 21.95 -1.75
C HIS A 423 -1.90 23.24 -1.33
N ASP A 424 -3.15 23.17 -0.86
CA ASP A 424 -3.86 24.35 -0.37
C ASP A 424 -3.15 25.00 0.82
N VAL A 425 -2.60 24.20 1.75
CA VAL A 425 -1.79 24.69 2.88
C VAL A 425 -0.52 25.38 2.38
N VAL A 426 0.20 24.76 1.43
CA VAL A 426 1.44 25.32 0.87
C VAL A 426 1.18 26.62 0.10
N ASP A 427 0.11 26.69 -0.70
CA ASP A 427 -0.24 27.88 -1.46
C ASP A 427 -0.60 29.06 -0.53
N ILE A 428 -1.35 28.79 0.54
CA ILE A 428 -1.66 29.81 1.56
C ILE A 428 -0.37 30.24 2.27
N LEU A 429 0.51 29.31 2.68
CA LEU A 429 1.79 29.63 3.33
C LEU A 429 2.69 30.49 2.44
N ARG A 430 2.80 30.16 1.14
CA ARG A 430 3.55 30.95 0.15
C ARG A 430 3.03 32.39 0.07
N SER A 431 1.73 32.60 0.27
CA SER A 431 1.12 33.95 0.31
C SER A 431 1.35 34.69 1.64
N LEU A 432 1.41 33.97 2.77
CA LEU A 432 1.61 34.56 4.11
C LEU A 432 3.07 34.91 4.40
N GLN A 433 4.03 34.26 3.73
CA GLN A 433 5.46 34.37 4.01
C GLN A 433 6.27 34.97 2.87
N VAL A 434 5.67 35.89 2.11
CA VAL A 434 6.38 36.60 1.04
C VAL A 434 7.55 37.43 1.57
N ASP A 435 7.48 37.87 2.82
CA ASP A 435 8.49 38.63 3.55
C ASP A 435 9.60 37.78 4.19
N GLN A 436 9.48 36.45 4.19
CA GLN A 436 10.48 35.55 4.80
C GLN A 436 11.67 35.31 3.87
N ASP A 437 12.81 34.96 4.47
CA ASP A 437 14.04 34.65 3.75
C ASP A 437 13.92 33.39 2.87
N ASP A 438 14.78 33.31 1.84
CA ASP A 438 14.75 32.23 0.85
C ASP A 438 14.84 30.83 1.46
N LYS A 439 15.58 30.66 2.56
CA LYS A 439 15.74 29.36 3.22
C LYS A 439 14.44 28.96 3.92
N THR A 440 13.77 29.88 4.59
CA THR A 440 12.46 29.64 5.21
C THR A 440 11.43 29.29 4.13
N ARG A 441 11.36 30.08 3.05
CA ARG A 441 10.45 29.83 1.93
C ARG A 441 10.69 28.48 1.24
N ALA A 442 11.95 28.08 1.04
CA ALA A 442 12.31 26.78 0.49
C ALA A 442 11.91 25.60 1.39
N SER A 443 11.76 25.83 2.70
CA SER A 443 11.38 24.79 3.66
C SER A 443 9.87 24.63 3.87
N LEU A 444 9.05 25.56 3.33
CA LEU A 444 7.60 25.60 3.52
C LEU A 444 6.91 24.29 3.16
N ALA A 445 7.24 23.76 1.98
CA ALA A 445 6.69 22.52 1.47
C ALA A 445 6.93 21.35 2.44
N ARG A 446 8.14 21.21 2.98
CA ARG A 446 8.50 20.14 3.92
C ARG A 446 7.89 20.34 5.30
N VAL A 447 7.76 21.58 5.77
CA VAL A 447 7.07 21.82 7.05
C VAL A 447 5.60 21.49 6.91
N ALA A 448 4.95 21.91 5.82
CA ALA A 448 3.55 21.56 5.57
C ALA A 448 3.34 20.05 5.47
N SER A 449 4.22 19.29 4.80
CA SER A 449 4.07 17.83 4.67
C SER A 449 4.08 17.16 6.05
N ASN A 450 5.02 17.57 6.90
CA ASN A 450 5.16 17.04 8.25
C ASN A 450 3.90 17.29 9.10
N TRP A 451 3.34 18.50 9.04
CA TRP A 451 2.14 18.86 9.78
C TRP A 451 0.89 18.14 9.27
N VAL A 452 0.74 17.99 7.96
CA VAL A 452 -0.38 17.25 7.35
C VAL A 452 -0.31 15.77 7.68
N LEU A 453 0.84 15.13 7.48
CA LEU A 453 0.98 13.68 7.63
C LEU A 453 1.07 13.22 9.08
N HIS A 454 1.87 13.90 9.92
CA HIS A 454 2.18 13.41 11.25
C HIS A 454 1.36 14.08 12.34
N GLU A 455 1.24 15.41 12.33
CA GLU A 455 0.51 16.11 13.39
C GLU A 455 -1.01 15.95 13.22
N LEU A 456 -1.55 16.33 12.06
CA LEU A 456 -2.97 16.14 11.75
C LEU A 456 -3.32 14.66 11.56
N GLY A 457 -2.52 13.92 10.79
CA GLY A 457 -2.71 12.48 10.62
C GLY A 457 -2.65 11.70 11.95
N GLY A 458 -1.80 12.11 12.89
CA GLY A 458 -1.74 11.53 14.23
C GLY A 458 -2.99 11.80 15.07
N LEU A 459 -3.59 12.99 14.95
CA LEU A 459 -4.87 13.30 15.61
C LEU A 459 -6.02 12.47 15.05
N LEU A 460 -6.12 12.34 13.72
CA LEU A 460 -7.12 11.52 13.06
C LEU A 460 -7.03 10.05 13.48
N ALA A 461 -5.80 9.49 13.46
CA ALA A 461 -5.55 8.11 13.88
C ALA A 461 -5.91 7.88 15.36
N LYS A 462 -5.54 8.81 16.25
CA LYS A 462 -5.87 8.73 17.68
C LYS A 462 -7.37 8.81 17.94
N ALA A 463 -8.09 9.60 17.14
CA ALA A 463 -9.54 9.78 17.27
C ALA A 463 -10.35 8.70 16.52
N ASP A 464 -9.70 7.83 15.74
CA ASP A 464 -10.34 6.88 14.82
C ASP A 464 -11.38 7.57 13.92
N ARG A 465 -11.01 8.74 13.37
CA ARG A 465 -11.84 9.53 12.46
C ARG A 465 -11.34 9.41 11.03
N ALA A 466 -12.27 9.32 10.07
CA ALA A 466 -11.96 9.40 8.66
C ALA A 466 -11.41 10.79 8.29
N TRP A 467 -10.64 10.86 7.21
CA TRP A 467 -10.15 12.12 6.68
C TRP A 467 -11.30 13.03 6.25
N ASP A 468 -11.26 14.27 6.72
CA ASP A 468 -12.17 15.34 6.34
C ASP A 468 -11.41 16.68 6.41
N PRO A 469 -11.20 17.36 5.27
CA PRO A 469 -10.46 18.63 5.23
C PRO A 469 -11.16 19.77 5.98
N GLU A 470 -12.45 19.62 6.34
CA GLU A 470 -13.21 20.62 7.09
C GLU A 470 -12.96 20.56 8.60
N ILE A 471 -12.46 19.44 9.14
CA ILE A 471 -12.14 19.31 10.58
C ILE A 471 -11.06 20.32 10.96
N VAL A 472 -10.03 20.44 10.12
CA VAL A 472 -9.02 21.50 10.23
C VAL A 472 -8.88 22.14 8.87
N PRO A 473 -9.55 23.27 8.61
CA PRO A 473 -9.45 23.94 7.31
C PRO A 473 -8.00 24.26 6.96
N ALA A 474 -7.61 24.11 5.69
CA ALA A 474 -6.23 24.34 5.22
C ALA A 474 -5.70 25.73 5.62
N ARG A 475 -6.57 26.75 5.61
CA ARG A 475 -6.28 28.10 6.08
C ARG A 475 -5.84 28.12 7.55
N SER A 476 -6.57 27.43 8.42
CA SER A 476 -6.25 27.37 9.85
C SER A 476 -4.88 26.73 10.07
N LEU A 477 -4.60 25.61 9.40
CA LEU A 477 -3.30 24.95 9.50
C LEU A 477 -2.16 25.84 8.96
N ALA A 478 -2.37 26.51 7.83
CA ALA A 478 -1.39 27.42 7.26
C ALA A 478 -1.06 28.59 8.20
N HIS A 479 -2.08 29.24 8.79
CA HIS A 479 -1.83 30.31 9.76
C HIS A 479 -1.12 29.81 11.02
N LEU A 480 -1.43 28.60 11.49
CA LEU A 480 -0.74 27.99 12.62
C LEU A 480 0.74 27.76 12.34
N ILE A 481 1.06 27.18 11.17
CA ILE A 481 2.43 26.96 10.72
C ILE A 481 3.17 28.30 10.56
N ASP A 482 2.50 29.33 10.04
CA ASP A 482 3.08 30.66 9.89
C ASP A 482 3.51 31.27 11.24
N HIS A 483 2.63 31.23 12.25
CA HIS A 483 2.95 31.74 13.59
C HIS A 483 4.10 30.96 14.23
N LEU A 484 4.16 29.64 13.99
CA LEU A 484 5.25 28.79 14.48
C LEU A 484 6.59 29.15 13.83
N GLN A 485 6.63 29.30 12.50
CA GLN A 485 7.86 29.62 11.77
C GLN A 485 8.36 31.03 12.07
N ARG A 486 7.45 31.99 12.28
CA ARG A 486 7.77 33.34 12.79
C ARG A 486 8.19 33.35 14.25
N LYS A 487 8.22 32.19 14.93
CA LYS A 487 8.56 32.02 16.35
C LYS A 487 7.65 32.82 17.28
N LEU A 488 6.42 33.09 16.86
CA LEU A 488 5.38 33.73 17.69
C LEU A 488 4.75 32.74 18.66
N ILE A 489 4.88 31.44 18.42
CA ILE A 489 4.43 30.36 19.28
C ILE A 489 5.47 29.25 19.35
N THR A 490 5.42 28.42 20.39
CA THR A 490 6.29 27.24 20.52
C THR A 490 5.68 26.01 19.85
N GLY A 491 6.51 25.01 19.53
CA GLY A 491 6.02 23.73 18.98
C GLY A 491 4.93 23.05 19.84
N PRO A 492 5.10 22.93 21.18
CA PRO A 492 4.05 22.43 22.05
C PRO A 492 2.75 23.22 22.00
N THR A 493 2.84 24.57 21.98
CA THR A 493 1.68 25.44 21.83
C THR A 493 0.98 25.22 20.49
N ALA A 494 1.74 25.10 19.41
CA ALA A 494 1.18 24.86 18.09
C ALA A 494 0.40 23.54 18.03
N LYS A 495 0.93 22.47 18.63
CA LYS A 495 0.23 21.18 18.74
C LYS A 495 -1.05 21.28 19.58
N GLN A 496 -1.02 22.06 20.67
CA GLN A 496 -2.20 22.31 21.49
C GLN A 496 -3.29 23.04 20.67
N VAL A 497 -2.92 24.10 19.96
CA VAL A 497 -3.84 24.88 19.12
C VAL A 497 -4.43 24.02 18.00
N LEU A 498 -3.61 23.19 17.35
CA LEU A 498 -4.09 22.25 16.34
C LEU A 498 -5.16 21.31 16.91
N ALA A 499 -4.93 20.76 18.12
CA ALA A 499 -5.89 19.90 18.79
C ALA A 499 -7.19 20.64 19.12
N THR A 500 -7.11 21.91 19.58
CA THR A 500 -8.30 22.74 19.83
C THR A 500 -9.13 22.98 18.57
N ILE A 501 -8.48 23.26 17.43
CA ILE A 501 -9.18 23.42 16.14
C ILE A 501 -9.82 22.09 15.73
N PHE A 502 -9.09 20.98 15.85
CA PHE A 502 -9.57 19.64 15.54
C PHE A 502 -10.79 19.21 16.39
N ASP A 503 -10.88 19.70 17.63
CA ASP A 503 -11.99 19.44 18.54
C ASP A 503 -13.23 20.33 18.27
N GLY A 504 -13.16 21.25 17.30
CA GLY A 504 -14.30 22.04 16.81
C GLY A 504 -14.21 23.54 17.04
N ASP A 505 -13.03 24.08 17.38
CA ASP A 505 -12.83 25.53 17.43
C ASP A 505 -12.62 26.09 16.02
N HIS A 506 -13.52 26.98 15.60
CA HIS A 506 -13.51 27.60 14.28
C HIS A 506 -12.99 29.05 14.29
N ARG A 507 -12.50 29.55 15.44
CA ARG A 507 -11.91 30.89 15.52
C ARG A 507 -10.67 30.96 14.61
N PRO A 508 -10.43 32.09 13.93
CA PRO A 508 -9.17 32.32 13.23
C PRO A 508 -7.98 32.14 14.18
N VAL A 509 -6.92 31.46 13.72
CA VAL A 509 -5.74 31.17 14.56
C VAL A 509 -5.16 32.40 15.26
N PRO A 510 -5.00 33.58 14.61
CA PRO A 510 -4.51 34.77 15.32
C PRO A 510 -5.39 35.16 16.52
N GLN A 511 -6.71 35.13 16.34
CA GLN A 511 -7.68 35.44 17.40
C GLN A 511 -7.62 34.42 18.54
N LEU A 512 -7.58 33.13 18.20
CA LEU A 512 -7.45 32.06 19.18
C LEU A 512 -6.17 32.20 20.03
N LEU A 513 -5.05 32.55 19.40
CA LEU A 513 -3.77 32.74 20.10
C LEU A 513 -3.78 33.93 21.06
N GLU A 514 -4.45 35.03 20.69
CA GLU A 514 -4.57 36.22 21.54
C GLU A 514 -5.50 35.99 22.73
N GLU A 515 -6.71 35.47 22.48
CA GLU A 515 -7.73 35.26 23.51
C GLU A 515 -7.29 34.24 24.57
N GLU A 516 -6.59 33.19 24.16
CA GLU A 516 -6.09 32.14 25.07
C GLU A 516 -4.71 32.48 25.66
N ASN A 517 -4.16 33.67 25.38
CA ASN A 517 -2.82 34.12 25.81
C ASN A 517 -1.70 33.11 25.46
N LEU A 518 -1.75 32.52 24.27
CA LEU A 518 -0.82 31.49 23.80
C LEU A 518 0.37 32.04 23.00
N LEU A 519 0.38 33.34 22.69
CA LEU A 519 1.51 34.00 22.05
C LEU A 519 2.74 33.99 22.95
N LEU A 520 3.89 33.70 22.35
CA LEU A 520 5.19 33.77 22.99
C LEU A 520 5.46 35.21 23.46
N ARG A 521 5.49 35.43 24.77
CA ARG A 521 5.90 36.70 25.39
C ARG A 521 7.25 36.49 26.05
N PRO A 522 8.37 36.69 25.32
CA PRO A 522 9.69 36.43 25.86
C PRO A 522 9.94 37.26 27.11
N LEU A 523 10.55 36.64 28.13
CA LEU A 523 10.95 37.35 29.34
C LEU A 523 11.95 38.48 29.00
N SER A 524 11.89 39.57 29.77
CA SER A 524 12.94 40.61 29.76
C SER A 524 14.26 40.00 30.26
N ARG A 525 15.39 40.66 29.96
CA ARG A 525 16.69 40.18 30.44
C ARG A 525 16.73 40.10 31.96
N GLU A 526 16.14 41.07 32.64
CA GLU A 526 16.04 41.12 34.10
C GLU A 526 15.20 39.97 34.66
N GLU A 527 14.08 39.63 34.01
CA GLU A 527 13.25 38.48 34.37
C GLU A 527 13.99 37.15 34.16
N TYR A 528 14.77 37.01 33.08
CA TYR A 528 15.63 35.85 32.85
C TYR A 528 16.71 35.71 33.92
N LEU A 529 17.36 36.81 34.32
CA LEU A 529 18.38 36.83 35.36
C LEU A 529 17.78 36.40 36.70
N ALA A 530 16.65 36.97 37.11
CA ALA A 530 15.97 36.62 38.35
C ALA A 530 15.55 35.14 38.37
N LEU A 531 15.03 34.62 37.25
CA LEU A 531 14.68 33.21 37.12
C LEU A 531 15.92 32.31 37.19
N ALA A 532 17.00 32.66 36.49
CA ALA A 532 18.24 31.90 36.52
C ALA A 532 18.87 31.87 37.93
N GLU A 533 18.94 33.01 38.61
CA GLU A 533 19.41 33.11 39.99
C GLU A 533 18.59 32.24 40.94
N SER A 534 17.27 32.23 40.81
CA SER A 534 16.39 31.39 41.64
C SER A 534 16.68 29.89 41.46
N VAL A 535 16.91 29.44 40.23
CA VAL A 535 17.18 28.01 39.93
C VAL A 535 18.60 27.62 40.37
N ILE A 536 19.57 28.52 40.20
CA ILE A 536 20.96 28.38 40.66
C ILE A 536 21.00 28.25 42.19
N ALA A 537 20.29 29.12 42.91
CA ALA A 537 20.23 29.13 44.37
C ALA A 537 19.63 27.84 44.96
N LEU A 538 18.70 27.21 44.25
CA LEU A 538 18.11 25.93 44.65
C LEU A 538 19.06 24.73 44.47
N ASN A 539 20.12 24.85 43.65
CA ASN A 539 20.99 23.73 43.29
C ASN A 539 22.50 24.09 43.27
N PRO A 540 23.05 24.64 44.37
CA PRO A 540 24.41 25.18 44.40
C PRO A 540 25.49 24.11 44.13
N GLN A 541 25.27 22.87 44.56
CA GLN A 541 26.20 21.76 44.33
C GLN A 541 26.39 21.44 42.83
N MET A 542 25.36 21.63 42.01
CA MET A 542 25.45 21.36 40.57
C MET A 542 26.18 22.50 39.84
N VAL A 543 26.05 23.74 40.34
CA VAL A 543 26.78 24.92 39.86
C VAL A 543 28.28 24.75 40.10
N GLU A 544 28.69 24.30 41.29
CA GLU A 544 30.09 23.99 41.59
C GLU A 544 30.67 22.90 40.68
N GLN A 545 29.86 21.89 40.33
CA GLN A 545 30.28 20.84 39.40
C GLN A 545 30.47 21.37 37.97
N ILE A 546 29.68 22.36 37.55
CA ILE A 546 29.86 23.02 36.26
C ILE A 546 31.14 23.87 36.27
N ARG A 547 31.32 24.73 37.30
CA ARG A 547 32.48 25.64 37.44
C ARG A 547 33.81 24.91 37.63
N ASN A 548 33.86 23.97 38.57
CA ASN A 548 35.13 23.38 39.03
C ASN A 548 35.48 22.07 38.33
N LYS A 549 34.50 21.37 37.73
CA LYS A 549 34.71 20.08 37.05
C LYS A 549 34.41 20.11 35.55
N ASN A 550 34.15 21.29 34.98
CA ASN A 550 33.88 21.53 33.56
C ASN A 550 32.78 20.63 32.95
N GLN A 551 31.76 20.29 33.74
CA GLN A 551 30.66 19.42 33.33
C GLN A 551 29.55 20.18 32.60
N LEU A 552 29.89 20.78 31.45
CA LEU A 552 29.00 21.68 30.67
C LEU A 552 27.65 21.05 30.29
N GLY A 553 27.57 19.72 30.17
CA GLY A 553 26.30 19.02 29.90
C GLY A 553 25.22 19.22 30.98
N LYS A 554 25.60 19.69 32.18
CA LYS A 554 24.66 20.02 33.27
C LYS A 554 23.96 21.37 33.08
N LEU A 555 24.42 22.23 32.16
CA LEU A 555 23.70 23.44 31.78
C LEU A 555 22.32 23.11 31.19
N GLY A 556 22.21 22.04 30.39
CA GLY A 556 20.93 21.60 29.83
C GLY A 556 19.90 21.22 30.91
N TRP A 557 20.36 20.76 32.08
CA TRP A 557 19.49 20.50 33.22
C TRP A 557 18.93 21.81 33.80
N PHE A 558 19.77 22.84 33.96
CA PHE A 558 19.35 24.17 34.43
C PHE A 558 18.38 24.85 33.45
N VAL A 559 18.65 24.76 32.14
CA VAL A 559 17.71 25.21 31.10
C VAL A 559 16.36 24.50 31.26
N GLY A 560 16.36 23.19 31.44
CA GLY A 560 15.15 22.39 31.68
C GLY A 560 14.42 22.70 33.00
N GLN A 561 15.10 23.29 34.00
CA GLN A 561 14.46 23.79 35.23
C GLN A 561 13.88 25.19 35.02
N MET A 562 14.60 26.10 34.38
CA MET A 562 14.07 27.41 34.02
C MET A 562 12.80 27.30 33.17
N MET A 563 12.79 26.37 32.20
CA MET A 563 11.60 26.09 31.38
C MET A 563 10.42 25.49 32.16
N ARG A 564 10.68 24.82 33.29
CA ARG A 564 9.63 24.22 34.13
C ARG A 564 9.08 25.21 35.16
N THR A 565 9.95 26.02 35.73
CA THR A 565 9.62 26.99 36.78
C THR A 565 9.08 28.30 36.21
N GLY A 566 9.55 28.70 35.02
CA GLY A 566 9.05 29.87 34.32
C GLY A 566 7.63 29.67 33.79
N GLU A 567 6.94 30.79 33.55
CA GLU A 567 5.60 30.79 32.98
C GLU A 567 5.60 30.11 31.59
N LYS A 568 4.62 29.22 31.36
CA LYS A 568 4.55 28.41 30.13
C LYS A 568 4.53 29.31 28.90
N GLY A 569 5.45 29.07 27.96
CA GLY A 569 5.53 29.84 26.71
C GLY A 569 6.22 31.21 26.83
N ARG A 570 6.93 31.50 27.93
CA ARG A 570 7.71 32.75 28.07
C ARG A 570 9.23 32.57 28.09
N VAL A 571 9.70 31.34 28.34
CA VAL A 571 11.13 31.00 28.45
C VAL A 571 11.63 30.36 27.15
N GLU A 572 12.56 31.02 26.47
CA GLU A 572 13.25 30.56 25.27
C GLU A 572 14.52 29.80 25.67
N ALA A 573 14.61 28.53 25.28
CA ALA A 573 15.74 27.68 25.67
C ALA A 573 17.13 28.23 25.27
N PRO A 574 17.34 28.77 24.04
CA PRO A 574 18.65 29.34 23.66
C PRO A 574 19.05 30.54 24.52
N LYS A 575 18.08 31.43 24.83
CA LYS A 575 18.31 32.64 25.61
C LYS A 575 18.51 32.34 27.10
N ALA A 576 17.79 31.35 27.63
CA ALA A 576 18.01 30.83 28.97
C ALA A 576 19.42 30.20 29.10
N GLU A 577 19.87 29.44 28.10
CA GLU A 577 21.22 28.87 28.09
C GLU A 577 22.30 29.96 28.05
N GLU A 578 22.11 31.01 27.25
CA GLU A 578 23.02 32.17 27.18
C GLU A 578 23.18 32.85 28.54
N ILE A 579 22.06 33.19 29.21
CA ILE A 579 22.07 33.84 30.52
C ILE A 579 22.67 32.92 31.61
N LEU A 580 22.36 31.61 31.58
CA LEU A 580 22.95 30.65 32.51
C LEU A 580 24.46 30.50 32.31
N ARG A 581 24.94 30.53 31.06
CA ARG A 581 26.37 30.54 30.75
C ARG A 581 27.04 31.81 31.28
N GLU A 582 26.41 32.97 31.09
CA GLU A 582 26.89 34.25 31.63
C GLU A 582 27.01 34.18 33.18
N LEU A 583 25.98 33.71 33.89
CA LEU A 583 25.96 33.68 35.36
C LEU A 583 26.83 32.58 35.99
N ILE A 584 26.96 31.42 35.33
CA ILE A 584 27.67 30.27 35.89
C ILE A 584 29.14 30.26 35.45
N LEU A 585 29.47 30.71 34.24
CA LEU A 585 30.83 30.65 33.69
C LEU A 585 31.51 32.02 33.55
N GLY A 586 30.74 33.12 33.52
CA GLY A 586 31.25 34.47 33.77
C GLY A 586 31.49 34.69 35.25
#